data_AF-B6QTB8-F1
#
_entry.id   AF-B6QTB8-F1
#
_cell.length_a   1.000
_cell.length_b   1.000
_cell.length_c   1.000
_cell.angle_alpha   90.00
_cell.angle_beta   90.00
_cell.angle_gamma   90.00
#
_symmetry.space_group_name_H-M   'P 1'
#
loop_
_entity.id
_entity.type
_entity.pdbx_description
1 polymer ?
#
loop_
_entity_poly.entity_id
_entity_poly.type
_entity_poly.pdbx_seq_one_letter_code
_entity_poly.pdbx_strand_id
1 'polypeptide(L)'
;MTTQPPSTLPPSQNRHYSSLPTSDTPTKPIFAEDVNPEQLSAPLQSLLEEKQWNLDEEGMGVAKMYYFKTYTKCLDFTQVVGIRSKSKNHHATITVKSGSVRIHWTTHVPRGLTQKDIDMAQYCDQQAALIGTVPQVDANKCKPAS
;
A
#
# COMPACT_ATOMS: atom_id res chain seq x y z
N MET A 1 21.95 -34.43 46.46
CA MET A 1 20.96 -34.14 45.40
C MET A 1 19.82 -33.37 46.06
N THR A 2 19.48 -32.12 45.83
CA THR A 2 20.02 -31.00 45.05
C THR A 2 19.30 -29.79 45.66
N THR A 3 20.02 -28.86 46.30
CA THR A 3 19.42 -27.64 46.87
C THR A 3 19.32 -26.58 45.77
N GLN A 4 18.10 -26.11 45.49
CA GLN A 4 17.83 -25.04 44.54
C GLN A 4 18.22 -23.68 45.15
N PRO A 5 18.92 -22.79 44.43
CA PRO A 5 19.17 -21.43 44.89
C PRO A 5 17.98 -20.49 44.59
N PRO A 6 17.85 -19.35 45.30
CA PRO A 6 16.73 -18.43 45.15
C PRO A 6 16.81 -17.62 43.84
N SER A 7 15.68 -17.51 43.14
CA SER A 7 15.50 -16.61 41.98
C SER A 7 15.45 -15.14 42.42
N THR A 8 16.47 -14.38 42.06
CA THR A 8 16.45 -12.91 42.06
C THR A 8 16.10 -12.40 40.67
N LEU A 9 14.92 -11.79 40.51
CA LEU A 9 14.57 -11.01 39.33
C LEU A 9 15.23 -9.62 39.42
N PRO A 10 15.94 -9.14 38.39
CA PRO A 10 16.43 -7.76 38.36
C PRO A 10 15.28 -6.78 38.05
N PRO A 11 15.38 -5.51 38.50
CA PRO A 11 14.33 -4.52 38.31
C PRO A 11 14.17 -4.12 36.84
N SER A 12 12.90 -3.94 36.44
CA SER A 12 12.44 -3.43 35.16
C SER A 12 13.10 -2.09 34.83
N GLN A 13 14.08 -2.08 33.94
CA GLN A 13 14.66 -0.85 33.41
C GLN A 13 13.64 -0.19 32.47
N ASN A 14 13.33 1.07 32.77
CA ASN A 14 12.53 1.98 31.97
C ASN A 14 12.91 1.86 30.48
N ARG A 15 11.97 1.36 29.68
CA ARG A 15 12.10 1.38 28.23
C ARG A 15 11.98 2.83 27.79
N HIS A 16 13.13 3.48 27.56
CA HIS A 16 13.19 4.76 26.88
C HIS A 16 12.47 4.58 25.55
N TYR A 17 11.29 5.21 25.40
CA TYR A 17 10.69 5.41 24.10
C TYR A 17 11.59 6.39 23.36
N SER A 18 12.55 5.86 22.59
CA SER A 18 13.21 6.62 21.55
C SER A 18 12.12 7.02 20.56
N SER A 19 11.66 8.26 20.67
CA SER A 19 10.87 8.91 19.63
C SER A 19 11.71 8.89 18.35
N LEU A 20 11.32 8.02 17.42
CA LEU A 20 11.84 8.04 16.07
C LEU A 20 11.61 9.45 15.50
N PRO A 21 12.60 10.05 14.82
CA PRO A 21 12.38 11.30 14.13
C PRO A 21 11.38 11.02 12.99
N THR A 22 10.18 11.59 13.07
CA THR A 22 9.33 11.77 11.90
C THR A 22 10.06 12.73 10.97
N SER A 23 10.77 12.17 10.00
CA SER A 23 11.35 12.93 8.90
C SER A 23 10.20 13.44 8.03
N ASP A 24 9.69 14.62 8.38
CA ASP A 24 8.61 15.33 7.70
C ASP A 24 9.09 15.97 6.37
N THR A 25 10.08 15.36 5.72
CA THR A 25 10.54 15.82 4.41
C THR A 25 9.69 15.12 3.35
N PRO A 26 9.01 15.85 2.45
CA PRO A 26 8.26 15.22 1.37
C PRO A 26 9.21 14.34 0.55
N THR A 27 8.96 13.03 0.54
CA THR A 27 9.72 12.10 -0.29
C THR A 27 9.52 12.48 -1.75
N LYS A 28 10.62 12.69 -2.47
CA LYS A 28 10.61 13.06 -3.89
C LYS A 28 10.50 11.79 -4.76
N PRO A 29 9.74 11.80 -5.86
CA PRO A 29 9.70 10.66 -6.77
C PRO A 29 11.05 10.41 -7.45
N ILE A 30 11.39 9.13 -7.53
CA ILE A 30 12.57 8.57 -8.19
C ILE A 30 12.09 7.68 -9.34
N PHE A 31 12.41 8.10 -10.56
CA PHE A 31 12.09 7.36 -11.78
C PHE A 31 13.22 6.38 -12.13
N ALA A 32 12.87 5.31 -12.86
CA ALA A 32 13.87 4.38 -13.35
C ALA A 32 14.81 5.03 -14.38
N GLU A 33 16.00 4.46 -14.59
CA GLU A 33 17.07 5.06 -15.40
C GLU A 33 16.71 5.33 -16.86
N ASP A 34 15.79 4.54 -17.42
CA ASP A 34 15.34 4.58 -18.82
C ASP A 34 14.08 5.43 -19.02
N VAL A 35 13.57 6.06 -17.96
CA VAL A 35 12.36 6.86 -17.98
C VAL A 35 12.69 8.34 -18.13
N ASN A 36 12.00 9.04 -19.05
CA ASN A 36 12.00 10.50 -19.08
C ASN A 36 11.05 11.05 -18.00
N PRO A 37 11.55 11.71 -16.94
CA PRO A 37 10.72 12.22 -15.85
C PRO A 37 9.68 13.25 -16.30
N GLU A 38 9.96 14.02 -17.36
CA GLU A 38 9.03 15.05 -17.86
C GLU A 38 7.73 14.45 -18.39
N GLN A 39 7.79 13.22 -18.92
CA GLN A 39 6.61 12.53 -19.45
C GLN A 39 5.73 11.96 -18.33
N LEU A 40 6.33 11.61 -17.18
CA LEU A 40 5.62 10.95 -16.09
C LEU A 40 5.29 11.87 -14.91
N SER A 41 5.89 13.05 -14.83
CA SER A 41 5.69 13.99 -13.73
C SER A 41 4.22 14.41 -13.59
N ALA A 42 3.60 14.87 -14.68
CA ALA A 42 2.20 15.30 -14.68
C ALA A 42 1.20 14.19 -14.31
N PRO A 43 1.23 12.99 -14.93
CA PRO A 43 0.30 11.93 -14.54
C PRO A 43 0.58 11.40 -13.13
N LEU A 44 1.83 11.36 -12.67
CA LEU A 44 2.15 11.02 -11.29
C LEU A 44 1.59 12.06 -10.32
N GLN A 45 1.74 13.36 -10.62
CA GLN A 45 1.22 14.44 -9.78
C GLN A 45 -0.30 14.35 -9.63
N SER A 46 -1.05 14.09 -10.71
CA SER A 46 -2.51 13.86 -10.62
C SER A 46 -2.84 12.67 -9.72
N LEU A 47 -2.08 11.57 -9.77
CA LEU A 47 -2.29 10.44 -8.86
C LEU A 47 -2.12 10.85 -7.39
N LEU A 48 -1.06 11.60 -7.09
CA LEU A 48 -0.70 12.00 -5.74
C LEU A 48 -1.65 13.05 -5.16
N GLU A 49 -1.97 14.08 -5.94
CA GLU A 49 -2.73 15.25 -5.44
C GLU A 49 -4.25 15.04 -5.53
N GLU A 50 -4.74 14.36 -6.57
CA GLU A 50 -6.18 14.28 -6.85
C GLU A 50 -6.77 12.89 -6.57
N LYS A 51 -5.97 11.84 -6.75
CA LYS A 51 -6.46 10.45 -6.69
C LYS A 51 -6.07 9.73 -5.40
N GLN A 52 -5.49 10.43 -4.42
CA GLN A 52 -5.17 9.87 -3.09
C GLN A 52 -4.18 8.69 -3.15
N TRP A 53 -3.36 8.62 -4.20
CA TRP A 53 -2.17 7.78 -4.17
C TRP A 53 -1.10 8.46 -3.34
N ASN A 54 -0.23 7.66 -2.74
CA ASN A 54 0.88 8.16 -1.94
C ASN A 54 2.16 7.55 -2.48
N LEU A 55 3.22 8.34 -2.49
CA LEU A 55 4.56 7.84 -2.76
C LEU A 55 5.00 6.92 -1.61
N ASP A 56 5.76 5.87 -1.91
CA ASP A 56 6.38 5.06 -0.88
C ASP A 56 7.55 5.80 -0.19
N GLU A 57 8.07 5.19 0.88
CA GLU A 57 9.13 5.79 1.69
C GLU A 57 10.42 6.01 0.89
N GLU A 58 10.69 5.16 -0.10
CA GLU A 58 11.88 5.23 -0.94
C GLU A 58 11.73 6.17 -2.14
N GLY A 59 10.51 6.64 -2.43
CA GLY A 59 10.23 7.48 -3.59
C GLY A 59 10.09 6.73 -4.92
N MET A 60 10.15 5.40 -4.91
CA MET A 60 10.22 4.54 -6.09
C MET A 60 8.93 3.77 -6.37
N GLY A 61 7.90 3.96 -5.57
CA GLY A 61 6.63 3.27 -5.68
C GLY A 61 5.45 4.16 -5.31
N VAL A 62 4.26 3.71 -5.70
CA VAL A 62 2.99 4.35 -5.32
C VAL A 62 2.07 3.35 -4.66
N ALA A 63 1.37 3.78 -3.61
CA ALA A 63 0.40 2.98 -2.88
C ALA A 63 -0.93 3.70 -2.68
N LYS A 64 -2.01 2.92 -2.65
CA LYS A 64 -3.35 3.40 -2.28
C LYS A 64 -4.15 2.35 -1.53
N MET A 65 -5.00 2.84 -0.62
CA MET A 65 -5.96 2.06 0.14
C MET A 65 -7.35 2.20 -0.48
N TYR A 66 -7.95 1.06 -0.79
CA TYR A 66 -9.34 0.98 -1.25
C TYR A 66 -10.20 0.36 -0.15
N TYR A 67 -11.40 0.90 0.02
CA TYR A 67 -12.35 0.46 1.04
C TYR A 67 -13.63 -0.04 0.37
N PHE A 68 -14.07 -1.22 0.77
CA PHE A 68 -15.24 -1.88 0.21
C PHE A 68 -16.21 -2.31 1.31
N LYS A 69 -17.50 -2.39 0.92
CA LYS A 69 -18.56 -2.70 1.87
C LYS A 69 -18.46 -4.12 2.44
N THR A 70 -18.06 -5.07 1.60
CA THR A 70 -18.03 -6.50 1.91
C THR A 70 -16.67 -7.09 1.56
N TYR A 71 -16.30 -8.18 2.23
CA TYR A 71 -15.09 -8.93 1.91
C TYR A 71 -15.10 -9.51 0.49
N THR A 72 -16.26 -9.92 -0.03
CA THR A 72 -16.39 -10.40 -1.41
C THR A 72 -15.96 -9.34 -2.43
N LYS A 73 -16.35 -8.07 -2.23
CA LYS A 73 -15.88 -6.97 -3.09
C LYS A 73 -14.37 -6.74 -2.99
N CYS A 74 -13.77 -6.95 -1.82
CA CYS A 74 -12.31 -6.92 -1.70
C CYS A 74 -11.66 -8.02 -2.55
N LEU A 75 -12.24 -9.22 -2.57
CA LEU A 75 -11.76 -10.32 -3.40
C LEU A 75 -11.96 -10.06 -4.89
N ASP A 76 -13.11 -9.53 -5.30
CA ASP A 76 -13.39 -9.13 -6.69
C ASP A 76 -12.33 -8.15 -7.19
N PHE A 77 -12.04 -7.11 -6.39
CA PHE A 77 -11.03 -6.11 -6.73
C PHE A 77 -9.62 -6.73 -6.80
N THR A 78 -9.27 -7.57 -5.83
CA THR A 78 -7.99 -8.28 -5.81
C THR A 78 -7.82 -9.15 -7.06
N GLN A 79 -8.88 -9.86 -7.47
CA GLN A 79 -8.86 -10.74 -8.63
C GLN A 79 -8.62 -9.96 -9.93
N VAL A 80 -9.37 -8.89 -10.17
CA VAL A 80 -9.22 -8.11 -11.41
C VAL A 80 -7.87 -7.40 -11.50
N VAL A 81 -7.31 -6.97 -10.37
CA VAL A 81 -5.94 -6.41 -10.31
C VAL A 81 -4.92 -7.52 -10.57
N GLY A 82 -5.05 -8.69 -9.92
CA GLY A 82 -4.15 -9.83 -10.12
C GLY A 82 -4.10 -10.33 -11.56
N ILE A 83 -5.26 -10.44 -12.23
CA ILE A 83 -5.34 -10.79 -13.66
C ILE A 83 -4.60 -9.76 -14.51
N ARG A 84 -4.83 -8.47 -14.25
CA ARG A 84 -4.19 -7.39 -15.02
C ARG A 84 -2.68 -7.34 -14.78
N SER A 85 -2.23 -7.57 -13.54
CA SER A 85 -0.82 -7.72 -13.18
C SER A 85 -0.14 -8.76 -14.08
N LYS A 86 -0.76 -9.95 -14.18
CA LYS A 86 -0.22 -11.03 -15.01
C LYS A 86 -0.22 -10.67 -16.50
N SER A 87 -1.31 -10.08 -17.00
CA SER A 87 -1.44 -9.65 -18.40
C SER A 87 -0.39 -8.60 -18.79
N LYS A 88 -0.02 -7.70 -17.86
CA LYS A 88 0.99 -6.66 -18.08
C LYS A 88 2.42 -7.09 -17.77
N ASN A 89 2.59 -8.31 -17.26
CA ASN A 89 3.85 -8.80 -16.70
C ASN A 89 4.46 -7.77 -15.72
N HIS A 90 3.62 -7.23 -14.84
CA HIS A 90 3.96 -6.24 -13.82
C HIS A 90 3.14 -6.56 -12.57
N HIS A 91 3.78 -6.90 -11.45
CA HIS A 91 3.08 -7.50 -10.32
C HIS A 91 3.00 -6.54 -9.13
N ALA A 92 1.78 -6.26 -8.68
CA ALA A 92 1.55 -5.47 -7.48
C ALA A 92 1.85 -6.27 -6.21
N THR A 93 2.26 -5.56 -5.17
CA THR A 93 2.04 -6.01 -3.81
C THR A 93 0.60 -5.70 -3.42
N ILE A 94 -0.18 -6.74 -3.10
CA ILE A 94 -1.59 -6.62 -2.71
C ILE A 94 -1.75 -7.10 -1.26
N THR A 95 -2.34 -6.26 -0.40
CA THR A 95 -2.68 -6.65 0.98
C THR A 95 -4.17 -6.54 1.19
N VAL A 96 -4.83 -7.67 1.45
CA VAL A 96 -6.27 -7.75 1.69
C VAL A 96 -6.54 -7.80 3.20
N LYS A 97 -7.44 -6.94 3.67
CA LYS A 97 -7.99 -6.95 5.03
C LYS A 97 -9.51 -6.98 4.96
N SER A 98 -10.16 -7.19 6.10
CA SER A 98 -11.62 -7.19 6.18
C SER A 98 -12.19 -5.79 5.85
N GLY A 99 -12.70 -5.64 4.62
CA GLY A 99 -13.25 -4.39 4.07
C GLY A 99 -12.24 -3.44 3.42
N SER A 100 -10.97 -3.81 3.26
CA SER A 100 -10.00 -2.97 2.55
C SER A 100 -8.95 -3.75 1.77
N VAL A 101 -8.43 -3.12 0.73
CA VAL A 101 -7.33 -3.64 -0.10
C VAL A 101 -6.29 -2.55 -0.28
N ARG A 102 -5.05 -2.83 0.12
CA ARG A 102 -3.88 -2.02 -0.22
C ARG A 102 -3.30 -2.51 -1.53
N ILE A 103 -3.06 -1.59 -2.45
CA ILE A 103 -2.26 -1.84 -3.66
C ILE A 103 -0.99 -1.03 -3.57
N HIS A 104 0.13 -1.63 -3.94
CA HIS A 104 1.42 -0.97 -4.11
C HIS A 104 2.08 -1.41 -5.42
N TRP A 105 2.50 -0.41 -6.20
CA TRP A 105 3.18 -0.56 -7.49
C TRP A 105 4.57 0.04 -7.41
N THR A 106 5.56 -0.71 -7.87
CA THR A 106 6.94 -0.25 -8.08
C THR A 106 7.57 -1.12 -9.16
N THR A 107 8.51 -0.57 -9.92
CA THR A 107 9.31 -1.34 -10.88
C THR A 107 10.65 -1.73 -10.26
N HIS A 108 10.93 -3.04 -10.23
CA HIS A 108 12.18 -3.56 -9.67
C HIS A 108 13.36 -3.45 -10.65
N VAL A 109 13.11 -3.58 -11.96
CA VAL A 109 14.15 -3.57 -13.01
C VAL A 109 13.63 -2.89 -14.28
N PRO A 110 14.30 -1.81 -14.75
CA PRO A 110 15.23 -0.99 -13.97
C PRO A 110 14.52 -0.40 -12.73
N ARG A 111 15.27 -0.18 -11.66
CA ARG A 111 14.70 0.19 -10.35
C ARG A 111 14.16 1.63 -10.38
N GLY A 112 12.90 1.82 -9.99
CA GLY A 112 12.26 3.14 -9.87
C GLY A 112 10.83 3.16 -10.39
N LEU A 113 10.18 4.33 -10.38
CA LEU A 113 8.87 4.51 -11.01
C LEU A 113 8.98 4.44 -12.53
N THR A 114 8.05 3.71 -13.15
CA THR A 114 7.88 3.68 -14.61
C THR A 114 6.44 3.95 -15.02
N GLN A 115 6.21 4.08 -16.34
CA GLN A 115 4.86 4.20 -16.91
C GLN A 115 3.94 3.05 -16.48
N LYS A 116 4.48 1.83 -16.28
CA LYS A 116 3.68 0.68 -15.85
C LYS A 116 3.05 0.88 -14.47
N ASP A 117 3.77 1.53 -13.56
CA ASP A 117 3.27 1.82 -12.20
C ASP A 117 2.09 2.79 -12.27
N ILE A 118 2.22 3.83 -13.09
CA ILE A 118 1.17 4.85 -13.32
C ILE A 118 -0.06 4.22 -14.00
N ASP A 119 0.14 3.48 -15.09
CA ASP A 119 -0.94 2.81 -15.84
C ASP A 119 -1.73 1.85 -14.94
N MET A 120 -1.02 1.09 -14.12
CA MET A 120 -1.63 0.13 -13.23
C MET A 120 -2.32 0.78 -12.03
N ALA A 121 -1.80 1.91 -11.54
CA ALA A 121 -2.49 2.74 -10.55
C ALA A 121 -3.82 3.27 -11.10
N GLN A 122 -3.82 3.83 -12.30
CA GLN A 122 -5.04 4.31 -12.97
C GLN A 122 -6.05 3.18 -13.23
N TYR A 123 -5.57 2.00 -13.65
CA TYR A 123 -6.42 0.83 -13.80
C TYR A 123 -7.09 0.43 -12.49
N CYS A 124 -6.36 0.45 -11.37
CA CYS A 124 -6.94 0.19 -10.05
C CYS A 124 -8.07 1.18 -9.72
N ASP A 125 -7.88 2.48 -10.00
CA ASP A 125 -8.95 3.48 -9.77
C ASP A 125 -10.20 3.19 -10.61
N GLN A 126 -10.02 2.81 -11.89
CA GLN A 126 -11.14 2.43 -12.76
C GLN A 126 -11.89 1.21 -12.23
N GLN A 127 -11.19 0.14 -11.84
CA GLN A 127 -11.82 -1.08 -11.34
C GLN A 127 -12.49 -0.85 -9.97
N ALA A 128 -11.87 -0.07 -9.10
CA ALA A 128 -12.44 0.28 -7.81
C ALA A 128 -13.76 1.06 -7.95
N ALA A 129 -13.83 1.99 -8.92
CA ALA A 129 -15.05 2.72 -9.24
C ALA A 129 -16.17 1.78 -9.74
N LEU A 130 -15.84 0.84 -10.63
CA LEU A 130 -16.80 -0.14 -11.16
C LEU A 130 -17.36 -1.09 -10.08
N ILE A 131 -16.49 -1.56 -9.18
CA ILE A 131 -16.90 -2.45 -8.08
C ILE A 131 -17.66 -1.69 -6.98
N GLY A 132 -17.37 -0.39 -6.82
CA GLY A 132 -18.03 0.51 -5.89
C GLY A 132 -17.36 0.50 -4.52
N THR A 133 -16.42 1.44 -4.34
CA THR A 133 -15.81 1.76 -3.04
C THR A 133 -16.79 2.48 -2.12
N VAL A 134 -16.51 2.43 -0.82
CA VAL A 134 -17.23 3.18 0.23
C VAL A 134 -16.26 4.02 1.04
N PRO A 135 -16.72 5.05 1.77
CA PRO A 135 -15.89 5.71 2.78
C PRO A 135 -15.35 4.69 3.79
N GLN A 136 -14.15 4.93 4.32
CA GLN A 136 -13.49 4.02 5.27
C GLN A 136 -14.39 3.64 6.47
N VAL A 137 -15.16 4.60 7.00
CA VAL A 137 -16.10 4.39 8.12
C VAL A 137 -17.24 3.40 7.80
N ASP A 138 -17.53 3.19 6.52
CA ASP A 138 -18.58 2.29 6.05
C ASP A 138 -18.06 0.92 5.61
N ALA A 139 -16.74 0.77 5.54
CA ALA A 139 -16.08 -0.49 5.24
C ALA A 139 -16.43 -1.52 6.31
N ASN A 140 -16.67 -2.75 5.87
CA ASN A 140 -16.79 -3.91 6.75
C ASN A 140 -17.85 -3.83 7.87
N LYS A 141 -19.01 -3.24 7.60
CA LYS A 141 -20.21 -3.43 8.45
C LYS A 141 -20.79 -4.83 8.25
N CYS A 142 -19.97 -5.88 8.39
CA CYS A 142 -20.45 -7.26 8.47
C CYS A 142 -21.13 -7.43 9.83
N LYS A 143 -22.43 -7.13 9.90
CA LYS A 143 -23.28 -7.65 10.96
C LYS A 143 -23.42 -9.17 10.72
N PRO A 144 -23.35 -10.02 11.76
CA PRO A 144 -23.68 -11.42 11.58
C PRO A 144 -25.10 -11.52 11.00
N ALA A 145 -25.29 -12.41 10.03
CA ALA A 145 -26.62 -12.79 9.58
C ALA A 145 -27.38 -13.32 10.80
N SER A 146 -28.55 -12.74 11.06
CA SER A 146 -29.47 -13.20 12.11
C SER A 146 -30.13 -14.51 11.72
#